data_AF-A0AA37UK91-F1
#
_entry.id   AF-A0AA37UK91-F1
#
_cell.length_a   1.000
_cell.length_b   1.000
_cell.length_c   1.000
_cell.angle_alpha   90.00
_cell.angle_beta   90.00
_cell.angle_gamma   90.00
#
_symmetry.space_group_name_H-M   'P 1'
#
loop_
_entity.id
_entity.type
_entity.pdbx_description
1 polymer ?
#
loop_
_entity_poly.entity_id
_entity_poly.type
_entity_poly.pdbx_seq_one_letter_code
_entity_poly.pdbx_strand_id
1 'polypeptide(L)'
;MAENLDGFVRFCGGINKLPDDGTSTPRIRLLKEAIETDDYFYIVLHQILCVWSIDREAVYRLLGLAPDVAEGALSIIQNTLRKNENMTQRLVHFFADFPNTRTSGLWETEAFRKHAGDVSVFLNNLHEQWNRIHIPAMRPRSGRGYPILADELRYQLKLRSPLLEGIFFTVTRRHIGVPDGPIADQMMTLFRQDAHGDHAGLSEQEQRVFQHSLISKYKHLVHENDRNQQQQQQQQQLRQQTHPSQATRVQQPILQQPILQQQTMPEQVRGHSASFSPTQASVPTPTQSSPVVRFDMYPSPPVQNPHQFQRAFAVEAT
;
A
#
# COMPACT_ATOMS: atom_id res chain seq x y z
N MET A 1 5.91 -4.99 -26.79
CA MET A 1 5.27 -4.51 -25.55
C MET A 1 5.82 -3.16 -25.10
N ALA A 2 7.12 -3.04 -24.77
CA ALA A 2 7.72 -1.80 -24.27
C ALA A 2 7.40 -0.56 -25.14
N GLU A 3 7.56 -0.66 -26.47
CA GLU A 3 7.29 0.42 -27.42
C GLU A 3 5.84 0.94 -27.37
N ASN A 4 4.83 0.07 -27.18
CA ASN A 4 3.43 0.47 -27.07
C ASN A 4 3.21 1.30 -25.80
N LEU A 5 3.80 0.87 -24.68
CA LEU A 5 3.71 1.58 -23.40
C LEU A 5 4.44 2.92 -23.45
N ASP A 6 5.62 2.96 -24.05
CA ASP A 6 6.42 4.18 -24.23
C ASP A 6 5.75 5.16 -25.21
N GLY A 7 5.19 4.66 -26.31
CA GLY A 7 4.43 5.46 -27.28
C GLY A 7 3.21 6.12 -26.64
N PHE A 8 2.47 5.37 -25.81
CA PHE A 8 1.36 5.91 -25.02
C PHE A 8 1.83 6.94 -23.98
N VAL A 9 2.91 6.68 -23.24
CA VAL A 9 3.48 7.66 -22.28
C VAL A 9 3.92 8.93 -23.00
N ARG A 10 4.54 8.85 -24.18
CA ARG A 10 4.88 10.00 -25.02
C ARG A 10 3.64 10.75 -25.51
N PHE A 11 2.58 10.04 -25.93
CA PHE A 11 1.29 10.62 -26.30
C PHE A 11 0.61 11.37 -25.15
N CYS A 12 0.80 10.93 -23.90
CA CYS A 12 0.38 11.66 -22.70
C CYS A 12 1.26 12.87 -22.34
N GLY A 13 2.28 13.21 -23.13
CA GLY A 13 3.23 14.30 -22.85
C GLY A 13 4.41 13.89 -21.95
N GLY A 14 4.64 12.59 -21.75
CA GLY A 14 5.67 12.03 -20.89
C GLY A 14 5.17 11.75 -19.45
N ILE A 15 5.95 10.95 -18.71
CA ILE A 15 5.59 10.48 -17.36
C ILE A 15 5.28 11.65 -16.38
N ASN A 16 5.95 12.79 -16.56
CA ASN A 16 5.79 14.01 -15.75
C ASN A 16 4.54 14.85 -16.12
N LYS A 17 3.70 14.38 -17.05
CA LYS A 17 2.43 15.01 -17.46
C LYS A 17 1.20 14.13 -17.17
N LEU A 18 1.42 12.98 -16.55
CA LEU A 18 0.35 12.16 -16.00
C LEU A 18 -0.27 12.81 -14.75
N PRO A 19 -1.50 12.43 -14.36
CA PRO A 19 -2.11 12.89 -13.11
C PRO A 19 -1.29 12.44 -11.90
N ASP A 20 -1.10 13.33 -10.92
CA ASP A 20 -0.50 13.00 -9.62
C ASP A 20 -1.55 12.41 -8.66
N ASP A 21 -2.16 11.31 -9.10
CA ASP A 21 -3.16 10.53 -8.34
C ASP A 21 -2.52 9.47 -7.41
N GLY A 22 -1.19 9.53 -7.27
CA GLY A 22 -0.38 8.56 -6.53
C GLY A 22 -0.47 7.11 -7.03
N THR A 23 -1.06 6.86 -8.20
CA THR A 23 -1.45 5.52 -8.68
C THR A 23 -0.98 5.24 -10.11
N SER A 24 -1.29 6.13 -11.05
CA SER A 24 -0.98 6.04 -12.48
C SER A 24 0.52 5.90 -12.76
N THR A 25 1.35 6.78 -12.16
CA THR A 25 2.81 6.73 -12.33
C THR A 25 3.43 5.45 -11.73
N PRO A 26 3.07 5.01 -10.51
CA PRO A 26 3.42 3.68 -10.00
C PRO A 26 3.00 2.53 -10.92
N ARG A 27 1.77 2.48 -11.42
CA ARG A 27 1.32 1.39 -12.30
C ARG A 27 2.14 1.28 -13.57
N ILE A 28 2.50 2.40 -14.19
CA ILE A 28 3.36 2.42 -15.39
C ILE A 28 4.79 1.97 -15.08
N ARG A 29 5.35 2.32 -13.90
CA ARG A 29 6.66 1.82 -13.47
C ARG A 29 6.67 0.31 -13.29
N LEU A 30 5.68 -0.24 -12.57
CA LEU A 30 5.55 -1.69 -12.38
C LEU A 30 5.31 -2.42 -13.72
N LEU A 31 4.54 -1.84 -14.63
CA LEU A 31 4.30 -2.43 -15.96
C LEU A 31 5.55 -2.39 -16.84
N LYS A 32 6.41 -1.36 -16.72
CA LYS A 32 7.75 -1.33 -17.34
C LYS A 32 8.65 -2.40 -16.76
N GLU A 33 8.79 -2.45 -15.43
CA GLU A 33 9.60 -3.42 -14.71
C GLU A 33 9.21 -4.86 -15.07
N ALA A 34 7.91 -5.15 -15.17
CA ALA A 34 7.41 -6.46 -15.63
C ALA A 34 7.75 -6.80 -17.09
N ILE A 35 7.79 -5.81 -17.99
CA ILE A 35 8.21 -6.02 -19.39
C ILE A 35 9.73 -6.19 -19.48
N GLU A 36 10.48 -5.49 -18.64
CA GLU A 36 11.95 -5.55 -18.55
C GLU A 36 12.46 -6.84 -17.87
N THR A 37 11.59 -7.57 -17.16
CA THR A 37 11.90 -8.80 -16.41
C THR A 37 11.11 -10.03 -16.87
N ASP A 38 10.40 -9.95 -18.01
CA ASP A 38 9.56 -11.03 -18.55
C ASP A 38 8.49 -11.57 -17.56
N ASP A 39 7.98 -10.72 -16.67
CA ASP A 39 6.89 -11.06 -15.72
C ASP A 39 5.50 -11.00 -16.41
N TYR A 40 5.28 -11.95 -17.33
CA TYR A 40 4.00 -12.14 -18.02
C TYR A 40 2.83 -12.38 -17.05
N PHE A 41 3.08 -12.92 -15.85
CA PHE A 41 2.04 -13.08 -14.84
C PHE A 41 1.52 -11.73 -14.36
N TYR A 42 2.41 -10.78 -14.02
CA TYR A 42 1.99 -9.43 -13.66
C TYR A 42 1.28 -8.72 -14.82
N ILE A 43 1.81 -8.82 -16.04
CA ILE A 43 1.22 -8.17 -17.22
C ILE A 43 -0.23 -8.66 -17.45
N VAL A 44 -0.45 -9.98 -17.34
CA VAL A 44 -1.78 -10.59 -17.51
C VAL A 44 -2.71 -10.24 -16.34
N LEU A 45 -2.26 -10.31 -15.08
CA LEU A 45 -3.05 -9.86 -13.93
C LEU A 45 -3.43 -8.37 -14.05
N HIS A 46 -2.51 -7.54 -14.53
CA HIS A 46 -2.71 -6.11 -14.70
C HIS A 46 -3.78 -5.80 -15.76
N GLN A 47 -3.73 -6.47 -16.92
CA GLN A 47 -4.77 -6.36 -17.93
C GLN A 47 -6.12 -6.83 -17.37
N ILE A 48 -6.16 -7.99 -16.72
CA ILE A 48 -7.36 -8.56 -16.10
C ILE A 48 -7.99 -7.59 -15.09
N LEU A 49 -7.19 -6.96 -14.23
CA LEU A 49 -7.67 -5.99 -13.24
C LEU A 49 -8.28 -4.75 -13.91
N CYS A 50 -7.69 -4.24 -14.99
CA CYS A 50 -8.20 -3.09 -15.74
C CYS A 50 -9.44 -3.43 -16.57
N VAL A 51 -9.51 -4.62 -17.17
CA VAL A 51 -10.73 -5.11 -17.83
C VAL A 51 -11.86 -5.32 -16.83
N TRP A 52 -11.59 -5.81 -15.60
CA TRP A 52 -12.61 -5.98 -14.55
C TRP A 52 -13.27 -4.64 -14.14
N SER A 53 -12.60 -3.51 -14.32
CA SER A 53 -13.16 -2.16 -14.13
C SER A 53 -14.11 -1.71 -15.26
N ILE A 54 -14.22 -2.47 -16.35
CA ILE A 54 -15.01 -2.12 -17.56
C ILE A 54 -16.04 -3.20 -17.90
N ASP A 55 -15.65 -4.48 -17.79
CA ASP A 55 -16.40 -5.65 -18.23
C ASP A 55 -16.06 -6.84 -17.29
N ARG A 56 -16.78 -6.90 -16.17
CA ARG A 56 -16.61 -7.94 -15.14
C ARG A 56 -16.89 -9.35 -15.68
N GLU A 57 -17.91 -9.44 -16.53
CA GLU A 57 -18.41 -10.67 -17.13
C GLU A 57 -17.38 -11.34 -18.05
N ALA A 58 -16.63 -10.55 -18.83
CA ALA A 58 -15.51 -11.08 -19.61
C ALA A 58 -14.39 -11.64 -18.71
N VAL A 59 -14.13 -11.02 -17.56
CA VAL A 59 -13.10 -11.48 -16.60
C VAL A 59 -13.53 -12.76 -15.88
N TYR A 60 -14.79 -12.89 -15.46
CA TYR A 60 -15.28 -14.15 -14.85
C TYR A 60 -15.16 -15.33 -15.83
N ARG A 61 -15.54 -15.13 -17.10
CA ARG A 61 -15.37 -16.15 -18.15
C ARG A 61 -13.91 -16.48 -18.46
N LEU A 62 -13.02 -15.50 -18.49
CA LEU A 62 -11.58 -15.71 -18.73
C LEU A 62 -10.91 -16.48 -17.59
N LEU A 63 -11.24 -16.15 -16.34
CA LEU A 63 -10.66 -16.79 -15.16
C LEU A 63 -11.28 -18.17 -14.86
N GLY A 64 -12.53 -18.41 -15.26
CA GLY A 64 -13.27 -19.61 -14.90
C GLY A 64 -13.66 -19.67 -13.40
N LEU A 65 -13.62 -18.53 -12.71
CA LEU A 65 -13.94 -18.41 -11.29
C LEU A 65 -15.39 -17.95 -11.08
N ALA A 66 -15.96 -18.34 -9.94
CA ALA A 66 -17.24 -17.80 -9.49
C ALA A 66 -17.12 -16.27 -9.23
N PRO A 67 -18.17 -15.47 -9.49
CA PRO A 67 -18.09 -14.02 -9.37
C PRO A 67 -17.65 -13.52 -7.99
N ASP A 68 -18.18 -14.10 -6.91
CA ASP A 68 -17.82 -13.77 -5.53
C ASP A 68 -16.34 -14.07 -5.20
N VAL A 69 -15.82 -15.20 -5.70
CA VAL A 69 -14.41 -15.55 -5.59
C VAL A 69 -13.54 -14.50 -6.27
N ALA A 70 -13.87 -14.18 -7.54
CA ALA A 70 -13.14 -13.21 -8.34
C ALA A 70 -13.23 -11.78 -7.78
N GLU A 71 -14.40 -11.29 -7.37
CA GLU A 71 -14.56 -9.96 -6.76
C GLU A 71 -13.78 -9.85 -5.45
N GLY A 72 -13.82 -10.88 -4.59
CA GLY A 72 -13.04 -10.90 -3.34
C GLY A 72 -11.54 -10.87 -3.59
N ALA A 73 -11.05 -11.69 -4.52
CA ALA A 73 -9.62 -11.75 -4.88
C ALA A 73 -9.14 -10.43 -5.52
N LEU A 74 -9.86 -9.93 -6.53
CA LEU A 74 -9.50 -8.70 -7.23
C LEU A 74 -9.65 -7.46 -6.33
N SER A 75 -10.56 -7.45 -5.34
CA SER A 75 -10.58 -6.42 -4.31
C SER A 75 -9.35 -6.44 -3.40
N ILE A 76 -8.77 -7.62 -3.10
CA ILE A 76 -7.50 -7.70 -2.37
C ILE A 76 -6.37 -7.12 -3.24
N ILE A 77 -6.32 -7.47 -4.53
CA ILE A 77 -5.34 -6.92 -5.48
C ILE A 77 -5.48 -5.40 -5.64
N GLN A 78 -6.70 -4.86 -5.73
CA GLN A 78 -6.94 -3.41 -5.76
C GLN A 78 -6.48 -2.72 -4.45
N ASN A 79 -6.60 -3.37 -3.29
CA ASN A 79 -6.09 -2.81 -2.03
C ASN A 79 -4.55 -2.89 -1.92
N THR A 80 -3.92 -3.89 -2.54
CA THR A 80 -2.46 -4.07 -2.61
C THR A 80 -1.78 -3.14 -3.63
N LEU A 81 -2.37 -2.98 -4.82
CA LEU A 81 -1.80 -2.23 -5.97
C LEU A 81 -2.40 -0.83 -6.17
N ARG A 82 -3.21 -0.36 -5.19
CA ARG A 82 -4.13 0.79 -5.29
C ARG A 82 -5.26 0.57 -6.30
N LYS A 83 -6.36 1.27 -6.03
CA LYS A 83 -7.62 1.16 -6.76
C LYS A 83 -7.55 1.75 -8.16
N ASN A 84 -8.22 1.11 -9.12
CA ASN A 84 -8.31 1.58 -10.51
C ASN A 84 -9.17 2.85 -10.61
N GLU A 85 -10.12 3.02 -9.69
CA GLU A 85 -10.94 4.23 -9.54
C GLU A 85 -10.11 5.48 -9.16
N ASN A 86 -8.85 5.30 -8.73
CA ASN A 86 -7.91 6.41 -8.53
C ASN A 86 -7.27 6.90 -9.83
N MET A 87 -7.33 6.12 -10.92
CA MET A 87 -6.74 6.48 -12.22
C MET A 87 -7.79 7.08 -13.15
N THR A 88 -7.35 7.90 -14.12
CA THR A 88 -8.29 8.41 -15.14
C THR A 88 -8.82 7.29 -16.03
N GLN A 89 -10.10 7.40 -16.43
CA GLN A 89 -10.76 6.41 -17.29
C GLN A 89 -9.99 6.12 -18.60
N ARG A 90 -9.27 7.11 -19.14
CA ARG A 90 -8.37 6.94 -20.30
C ARG A 90 -7.24 5.93 -20.03
N LEU A 91 -6.63 5.98 -18.85
CA LEU A 91 -5.58 5.04 -18.44
C LEU A 91 -6.15 3.65 -18.20
N VAL A 92 -7.30 3.53 -17.54
CA VAL A 92 -7.97 2.24 -17.31
C VAL A 92 -8.32 1.56 -18.64
N HIS A 93 -8.85 2.29 -19.63
CA HIS A 93 -9.06 1.75 -20.98
C HIS A 93 -7.75 1.34 -21.68
N PHE A 94 -6.72 2.20 -21.67
CA PHE A 94 -5.43 1.85 -22.28
C PHE A 94 -4.83 0.57 -21.67
N PHE A 95 -4.86 0.41 -20.35
CA PHE A 95 -4.35 -0.79 -19.70
C PHE A 95 -5.23 -2.02 -19.88
N ALA A 96 -6.53 -1.86 -20.13
CA ALA A 96 -7.43 -2.96 -20.47
C ALA A 96 -7.17 -3.51 -21.88
N ASP A 97 -6.68 -2.67 -22.80
CA ASP A 97 -6.25 -3.03 -24.16
C ASP A 97 -4.72 -3.16 -24.31
N PHE A 98 -3.98 -3.25 -23.20
CA PHE A 98 -2.55 -3.54 -23.17
C PHE A 98 -2.32 -4.99 -22.69
N PRO A 99 -1.44 -5.79 -23.33
CA PRO A 99 -0.49 -5.42 -24.40
C PRO A 99 -1.11 -5.31 -25.80
N ASN A 100 -2.26 -5.96 -26.03
CA ASN A 100 -3.09 -5.81 -27.23
C ASN A 100 -4.58 -5.80 -26.84
N THR A 101 -5.42 -5.29 -27.74
CA THR A 101 -6.88 -5.19 -27.52
C THR A 101 -7.52 -6.56 -27.33
N ARG A 102 -8.63 -6.61 -26.58
CA ARG A 102 -9.42 -7.85 -26.41
C ARG A 102 -9.90 -8.45 -27.73
N THR A 103 -10.08 -7.61 -28.75
CA THR A 103 -10.46 -8.00 -30.11
C THR A 103 -9.32 -8.57 -30.97
N SER A 104 -8.07 -8.57 -30.50
CA SER A 104 -6.91 -8.97 -31.31
C SER A 104 -6.65 -10.49 -31.37
N GLY A 105 -7.50 -11.32 -30.77
CA GLY A 105 -7.23 -12.75 -30.58
C GLY A 105 -6.20 -13.06 -29.48
N LEU A 106 -5.86 -12.08 -28.62
CA LEU A 106 -4.84 -12.25 -27.58
C LEU A 106 -5.25 -13.31 -26.54
N TRP A 107 -6.50 -13.25 -26.09
CA TRP A 107 -7.04 -14.13 -25.04
C TRP A 107 -7.20 -15.57 -25.50
N GLU A 108 -7.19 -15.79 -26.80
CA GLU A 108 -7.28 -17.08 -27.47
C GLU A 108 -5.90 -17.73 -27.65
N THR A 109 -4.80 -16.97 -27.53
CA THR A 109 -3.44 -17.53 -27.60
C THR A 109 -3.15 -18.47 -26.41
N GLU A 110 -2.37 -19.53 -26.66
CA GLU A 110 -2.00 -20.50 -25.62
C GLU A 110 -1.17 -19.86 -24.52
N ALA A 111 -0.21 -18.99 -24.88
CA ALA A 111 0.64 -18.29 -23.92
C ALA A 111 -0.17 -17.39 -22.97
N PHE A 112 -1.14 -16.63 -23.47
CA PHE A 112 -2.01 -15.82 -22.61
C PHE A 112 -2.90 -16.70 -21.74
N ARG A 113 -3.52 -17.75 -22.29
CA ARG A 113 -4.39 -18.66 -21.52
C ARG A 113 -3.65 -19.40 -20.41
N LYS A 114 -2.39 -19.78 -20.63
CA LYS A 114 -1.51 -20.35 -19.59
C LYS A 114 -1.38 -19.38 -18.41
N HIS A 115 -0.97 -18.14 -18.68
CA HIS A 115 -0.77 -17.13 -17.62
C HIS A 115 -2.08 -16.67 -16.98
N ALA A 116 -3.19 -16.62 -17.72
CA ALA A 116 -4.52 -16.37 -17.16
C ALA A 116 -4.98 -17.53 -16.24
N GLY A 117 -4.60 -18.77 -16.56
CA GLY A 117 -4.78 -19.94 -15.69
C GLY A 117 -3.94 -19.87 -14.41
N ASP A 118 -2.65 -19.55 -14.51
CA ASP A 118 -1.79 -19.29 -13.34
C ASP A 118 -2.38 -18.18 -12.44
N VAL A 119 -2.85 -17.09 -13.04
CA VAL A 119 -3.51 -15.97 -12.34
C VAL A 119 -4.83 -16.41 -11.70
N SER A 120 -5.64 -17.24 -12.35
CA SER A 120 -6.89 -17.77 -11.79
C SER A 120 -6.63 -18.64 -10.55
N VAL A 121 -5.66 -19.55 -10.64
CA VAL A 121 -5.23 -20.38 -9.50
C VAL A 121 -4.75 -19.51 -8.35
N PHE A 122 -3.95 -18.48 -8.62
CA PHE A 122 -3.51 -17.53 -7.60
C PHE A 122 -4.68 -16.76 -6.96
N LEU A 123 -5.61 -16.23 -7.76
CA LEU A 123 -6.75 -15.46 -7.26
C LEU A 123 -7.69 -16.32 -6.40
N ASN A 124 -7.91 -17.59 -6.75
CA ASN A 124 -8.68 -18.52 -5.91
C ASN A 124 -8.01 -18.74 -4.55
N ASN A 125 -6.72 -19.07 -4.53
CA ASN A 125 -5.96 -19.26 -3.29
C ASN A 125 -5.91 -17.96 -2.46
N LEU A 126 -5.78 -16.80 -3.10
CA LEU A 126 -5.81 -15.49 -2.44
C LEU A 126 -7.18 -15.22 -1.78
N HIS A 127 -8.29 -15.50 -2.46
CA HIS A 127 -9.63 -15.38 -1.87
C HIS A 127 -9.78 -16.25 -0.62
N GLU A 128 -9.44 -17.54 -0.74
CA GLU A 128 -9.63 -18.52 0.33
C GLU A 128 -8.73 -18.26 1.55
N GLN A 129 -7.45 -17.92 1.32
CA GLN A 129 -6.42 -17.98 2.36
C GLN A 129 -6.03 -16.61 2.93
N TRP A 130 -6.17 -15.51 2.18
CA TRP A 130 -5.59 -14.21 2.58
C TRP A 130 -6.15 -13.68 3.90
N ASN A 131 -7.47 -13.47 3.97
CA ASN A 131 -8.14 -12.91 5.15
C ASN A 131 -8.40 -13.94 6.25
N ARG A 132 -8.39 -15.24 5.91
CA ARG A 132 -8.71 -16.35 6.83
C ARG A 132 -7.49 -16.98 7.50
N ILE A 133 -6.35 -17.02 6.79
CA ILE A 133 -5.13 -17.69 7.23
C ILE A 133 -3.99 -16.68 7.38
N HIS A 134 -3.49 -16.09 6.27
CA HIS A 134 -2.27 -15.29 6.31
C HIS A 134 -2.39 -14.04 7.20
N ILE A 135 -3.37 -13.17 6.94
CA ILE A 135 -3.55 -11.91 7.69
C ILE A 135 -3.70 -12.15 9.21
N PRO A 136 -4.54 -13.09 9.68
CA PRO A 136 -4.56 -13.47 11.10
C PRO A 136 -3.22 -14.03 11.60
N ALA A 137 -2.58 -14.94 10.86
CA ALA A 137 -1.36 -15.62 11.28
C ALA A 137 -0.15 -14.69 11.43
N MET A 138 -0.09 -13.57 10.70
CA MET A 138 1.03 -12.61 10.78
C MET A 138 0.96 -11.67 11.99
N ARG A 139 -0.21 -11.53 12.65
CA ARG A 139 -0.45 -10.53 13.72
C ARG A 139 0.59 -10.58 14.86
N PRO A 140 1.21 -9.46 15.27
CA PRO A 140 2.26 -9.44 16.31
C PRO A 140 1.88 -10.03 17.68
N ARG A 141 0.61 -9.98 18.08
CA ARG A 141 0.15 -10.39 19.44
C ARG A 141 -0.66 -11.69 19.49
N SER A 142 -1.10 -12.21 18.34
CA SER A 142 -2.03 -13.35 18.25
C SER A 142 -1.66 -14.32 17.13
N GLY A 143 -0.46 -14.17 16.58
CA GLY A 143 0.10 -14.94 15.49
C GLY A 143 1.62 -14.99 15.64
N ARG A 144 2.32 -15.17 14.52
CA ARG A 144 3.76 -15.45 14.49
C ARG A 144 4.67 -14.22 14.58
N GLY A 145 4.13 -13.02 14.35
CA GLY A 145 4.88 -11.75 14.43
C GLY A 145 5.95 -11.53 13.36
N TYR A 146 5.81 -12.12 12.17
CA TYR A 146 6.69 -11.89 11.02
C TYR A 146 5.88 -11.92 9.69
N PRO A 147 6.33 -11.21 8.63
CA PRO A 147 5.58 -11.01 7.38
C PRO A 147 5.51 -12.30 6.54
N ILE A 148 4.89 -12.26 5.36
CA ILE A 148 4.79 -13.43 4.48
C ILE A 148 6.16 -13.82 3.89
N LEU A 149 6.45 -15.13 3.83
CA LEU A 149 7.70 -15.66 3.26
C LEU A 149 7.56 -15.91 1.76
N ALA A 150 8.66 -16.01 1.01
CA ALA A 150 8.62 -16.29 -0.43
C ALA A 150 8.01 -17.67 -0.71
N ASP A 151 8.35 -18.67 0.10
CA ASP A 151 7.75 -20.01 0.06
C ASP A 151 6.23 -19.99 0.18
N GLU A 152 5.66 -19.11 1.02
CA GLU A 152 4.20 -19.05 1.21
C GLU A 152 3.50 -18.42 0.00
N LEU A 153 4.09 -17.36 -0.56
CA LEU A 153 3.61 -16.73 -1.79
C LEU A 153 3.61 -17.74 -2.95
N ARG A 154 4.70 -18.49 -3.11
CA ARG A 154 4.91 -19.43 -4.23
C ARG A 154 4.15 -20.75 -4.08
N TYR A 155 4.14 -21.33 -2.88
CA TYR A 155 3.60 -22.68 -2.67
C TYR A 155 2.20 -22.71 -2.06
N GLN A 156 1.80 -21.73 -1.25
CA GLN A 156 0.43 -21.67 -0.68
C GLN A 156 -0.48 -20.82 -1.56
N LEU A 157 -0.06 -19.60 -1.93
CA LEU A 157 -0.84 -18.71 -2.79
C LEU A 157 -0.66 -18.96 -4.29
N LYS A 158 0.37 -19.71 -4.72
CA LYS A 158 0.69 -19.98 -6.15
C LYS A 158 1.05 -18.74 -6.96
N LEU A 159 1.53 -17.68 -6.31
CA LEU A 159 2.04 -16.48 -6.98
C LEU A 159 3.26 -16.84 -7.85
N ARG A 160 3.29 -16.34 -9.10
CA ARG A 160 4.38 -16.56 -10.07
C ARG A 160 5.11 -15.29 -10.52
N SER A 161 4.79 -14.15 -9.91
CA SER A 161 5.35 -12.84 -10.25
C SER A 161 6.32 -12.37 -9.16
N PRO A 162 7.64 -12.32 -9.43
CA PRO A 162 8.63 -11.80 -8.48
C PRO A 162 8.40 -10.33 -8.12
N LEU A 163 7.83 -9.54 -9.04
CA LEU A 163 7.43 -8.16 -8.79
C LEU A 163 6.32 -8.09 -7.73
N LEU A 164 5.29 -8.92 -7.85
CA LEU A 164 4.21 -8.98 -6.86
C LEU A 164 4.68 -9.56 -5.53
N GLU A 165 5.62 -10.51 -5.52
CA GLU A 165 6.19 -11.05 -4.28
C GLU A 165 6.75 -9.93 -3.39
N GLY A 166 7.54 -9.01 -3.94
CA GLY A 166 8.08 -7.86 -3.21
C GLY A 166 7.00 -6.87 -2.74
N ILE A 167 5.91 -6.69 -3.50
CA ILE A 167 4.79 -5.83 -3.10
C ILE A 167 3.98 -6.47 -1.98
N PHE A 168 3.63 -7.76 -2.08
CA PHE A 168 2.93 -8.50 -1.04
C PHE A 168 3.77 -8.58 0.25
N PHE A 169 5.09 -8.78 0.15
CA PHE A 169 5.99 -8.64 1.29
C PHE A 169 5.89 -7.25 1.92
N THR A 170 5.95 -6.19 1.12
CA THR A 170 5.85 -4.80 1.63
C THR A 170 4.53 -4.53 2.33
N VAL A 171 3.40 -5.00 1.79
CA VAL A 171 2.07 -4.85 2.41
C VAL A 171 1.99 -5.61 3.74
N THR A 172 2.49 -6.84 3.80
CA THR A 172 2.44 -7.65 5.04
C THR A 172 3.41 -7.16 6.11
N ARG A 173 4.60 -6.69 5.71
CA ARG A 173 5.58 -6.05 6.59
C ARG A 173 5.03 -4.76 7.22
N ARG A 174 4.27 -3.97 6.47
CA ARG A 174 3.52 -2.82 7.01
C ARG A 174 2.34 -3.26 7.90
N HIS A 175 1.63 -4.33 7.54
CA HIS A 175 0.51 -4.86 8.34
C HIS A 175 0.92 -5.29 9.76
N ILE A 176 2.14 -5.80 9.94
CA ILE A 176 2.69 -6.15 11.26
C ILE A 176 3.28 -4.95 12.03
N GLY A 177 3.18 -3.72 11.52
CA GLY A 177 3.59 -2.50 12.22
C GLY A 177 5.01 -1.98 11.92
N VAL A 178 5.69 -2.51 10.90
CA VAL A 178 7.02 -2.02 10.48
C VAL A 178 6.87 -1.04 9.30
N PRO A 179 6.98 0.29 9.52
CA PRO A 179 6.92 1.31 8.47
C PRO A 179 8.15 1.23 7.54
N ASP A 180 8.21 2.06 6.51
CA ASP A 180 9.37 2.13 5.61
C ASP A 180 10.56 2.83 6.29
N GLY A 181 11.79 2.47 5.89
CA GLY A 181 13.04 2.93 6.50
C GLY A 181 14.05 1.81 6.74
N PRO A 182 15.16 2.04 7.47
CA PRO A 182 16.31 1.13 7.49
C PRO A 182 16.04 -0.33 7.93
N ILE A 183 15.08 -0.55 8.83
CA ILE A 183 14.66 -1.91 9.23
C ILE A 183 13.85 -2.57 8.10
N ALA A 184 12.99 -1.82 7.41
CA ALA A 184 12.26 -2.33 6.26
C ALA A 184 13.18 -2.69 5.09
N ASP A 185 14.25 -1.93 4.88
CA ASP A 185 15.26 -2.21 3.84
C ASP A 185 16.07 -3.48 4.17
N GLN A 186 16.41 -3.70 5.44
CA GLN A 186 16.98 -4.97 5.92
C GLN A 186 16.01 -6.13 5.74
N MET A 187 14.73 -5.96 6.11
CA MET A 187 13.69 -6.99 5.94
C MET A 187 13.46 -7.33 4.45
N MET A 188 13.49 -6.34 3.56
CA MET A 188 13.42 -6.54 2.10
C MET A 188 14.67 -7.24 1.56
N THR A 189 15.84 -6.94 2.09
CA THR A 189 17.10 -7.63 1.73
C THR A 189 17.04 -9.11 2.12
N LEU A 190 16.56 -9.43 3.33
CA LEU A 190 16.31 -10.82 3.75
C LEU A 190 15.25 -11.51 2.87
N PHE A 191 14.18 -10.81 2.51
CA PHE A 191 13.14 -11.36 1.62
C PHE A 191 13.68 -11.67 0.23
N ARG A 192 14.56 -10.81 -0.32
CA ARG A 192 15.23 -11.09 -1.59
C ARG A 192 16.19 -12.28 -1.49
N GLN A 193 16.86 -12.48 -0.35
CA GLN A 193 17.71 -13.65 -0.12
C GLN A 193 16.88 -14.95 -0.04
N ASP A 194 15.75 -14.95 0.66
CA ASP A 194 14.74 -16.03 0.69
C ASP A 194 14.21 -16.32 -0.74
N ALA A 195 13.80 -15.28 -1.46
CA ALA A 195 13.23 -15.38 -2.80
C ALA A 195 14.22 -15.85 -3.90
N HIS A 196 15.53 -15.71 -3.71
CA HIS A 196 16.56 -16.16 -4.66
C HIS A 196 17.32 -17.41 -4.19
N GLY A 197 17.01 -17.94 -3.02
CA GLY A 197 17.60 -19.19 -2.55
C GLY A 197 17.03 -20.39 -3.30
N ASP A 198 17.85 -21.08 -4.10
CA ASP A 198 17.49 -22.39 -4.62
C ASP A 198 17.60 -23.44 -3.50
N HIS A 199 16.53 -23.53 -2.72
CA HIS A 199 16.40 -24.49 -1.64
C HIS A 199 16.02 -25.89 -2.12
N ALA A 200 15.78 -26.12 -3.42
CA ALA A 200 15.39 -27.43 -3.95
C ALA A 200 16.54 -28.46 -3.93
N GLY A 201 17.80 -27.98 -3.87
CA GLY A 201 19.00 -28.82 -3.71
C GLY A 201 19.39 -29.13 -2.27
N LEU A 202 18.69 -28.57 -1.26
CA LEU A 202 19.01 -28.78 0.16
C LEU A 202 18.30 -30.01 0.72
N SER A 203 18.89 -30.63 1.76
CA SER A 203 18.15 -31.61 2.56
C SER A 203 17.04 -30.93 3.36
N GLU A 204 15.99 -31.70 3.69
CA GLU A 204 14.88 -31.26 4.55
C GLU A 204 15.37 -30.64 5.89
N GLN A 205 16.49 -31.14 6.41
CA GLN A 205 17.08 -30.64 7.65
C GLN A 205 17.79 -29.29 7.46
N GLU A 206 18.50 -29.09 6.36
CA GLU A 206 19.11 -27.80 6.02
C GLU A 206 18.04 -26.75 5.72
N GLN A 207 16.97 -27.11 5.02
CA GLN A 207 15.83 -26.23 4.77
C GLN A 207 15.15 -25.81 6.09
N ARG A 208 14.94 -26.74 7.04
CA ARG A 208 14.44 -26.43 8.40
C ARG A 208 15.36 -25.45 9.14
N VAL A 209 16.68 -25.67 9.11
CA VAL A 209 17.66 -24.78 9.76
C VAL A 209 17.67 -23.40 9.11
N PHE A 210 17.60 -23.31 7.78
CA PHE A 210 17.50 -22.06 7.04
C PHE A 210 16.24 -21.27 7.39
N GLN A 211 15.05 -21.88 7.28
CA GLN A 211 13.78 -21.23 7.61
C GLN A 211 13.74 -20.78 9.08
N HIS A 212 14.26 -21.58 10.02
CA HIS A 212 14.36 -21.17 11.42
C HIS A 212 15.29 -19.95 11.62
N SER A 213 16.42 -19.90 10.89
CA SER A 213 17.33 -18.74 10.90
C SER A 213 16.64 -17.48 10.33
N LEU A 214 15.96 -17.60 9.19
CA LEU A 214 15.22 -16.51 8.54
C LEU A 214 14.12 -15.95 9.46
N ILE A 215 13.29 -16.82 10.04
CA ILE A 215 12.22 -16.45 10.99
C ILE A 215 12.82 -15.75 12.22
N SER A 216 13.96 -16.22 12.73
CA SER A 216 14.66 -15.61 13.86
C SER A 216 15.14 -14.19 13.52
N LYS A 217 15.71 -13.98 12.33
CA LYS A 217 16.14 -12.66 11.84
C LYS A 217 14.94 -11.70 11.69
N TYR A 218 13.83 -12.15 11.13
CA TYR A 218 12.62 -11.30 11.03
C TYR A 218 12.07 -10.89 12.39
N LYS A 219 11.97 -11.83 13.35
CA LYS A 219 11.54 -11.51 14.72
C LYS A 219 12.47 -10.53 15.42
N HIS A 220 13.79 -10.64 15.20
CA HIS A 220 14.76 -9.68 15.71
C HIS A 220 14.51 -8.27 15.16
N LEU A 221 14.34 -8.12 13.85
CA LEU A 221 14.08 -6.82 13.20
C LEU A 221 12.73 -6.20 13.63
N VAL A 222 11.70 -7.02 13.88
CA VAL A 222 10.42 -6.54 14.44
C VAL A 222 10.60 -6.04 15.88
N HIS A 223 11.33 -6.77 16.73
CA HIS A 223 11.64 -6.30 18.08
C HIS A 223 12.55 -5.06 18.11
N GLU A 224 13.45 -4.90 17.14
CA GLU A 224 14.25 -3.67 16.96
C GLU A 224 13.35 -2.48 16.60
N ASN A 225 12.43 -2.66 15.65
CA ASN A 225 11.43 -1.66 15.28
C ASN A 225 10.60 -1.22 16.49
N ASP A 226 10.09 -2.16 17.28
CA ASP A 226 9.24 -1.85 18.43
C ASP A 226 10.00 -1.03 19.49
N ARG A 227 11.28 -1.36 19.73
CA ARG A 227 12.16 -0.60 20.64
C ARG A 227 12.45 0.81 20.11
N ASN A 228 12.70 0.94 18.81
CA ASN A 228 12.98 2.24 18.18
C ASN A 228 11.74 3.16 18.19
N GLN A 229 10.54 2.61 17.95
CA GLN A 229 9.29 3.37 18.07
C GLN A 229 9.02 3.82 19.52
N GLN A 230 9.26 2.96 20.52
CA GLN A 230 9.11 3.32 21.94
C GLN A 230 10.06 4.44 22.37
N GLN A 231 11.33 4.41 21.94
CA GLN A 231 12.30 5.46 22.25
C GLN A 231 11.90 6.82 21.65
N GLN A 232 11.42 6.84 20.41
CA GLN A 232 10.94 8.07 19.76
C GLN A 232 9.73 8.66 20.50
N GLN A 233 8.78 7.82 20.95
CA GLN A 233 7.61 8.28 21.72
C GLN A 233 8.01 8.91 23.06
N GLN A 234 8.95 8.31 23.80
CA GLN A 234 9.46 8.88 25.06
C GLN A 234 10.17 10.22 24.83
N GLN A 235 10.99 10.33 23.79
CA GLN A 235 11.71 11.57 23.49
C GLN A 235 10.78 12.72 23.06
N GLN A 236 9.66 12.41 22.39
CA GLN A 236 8.62 13.40 22.07
C GLN A 236 7.89 13.89 23.33
N GLN A 237 7.57 13.01 24.28
CA GLN A 237 6.93 13.40 25.54
C GLN A 237 7.83 14.32 26.38
N LEU A 238 9.13 14.00 26.48
CA LEU A 238 10.12 14.83 27.16
C LEU A 238 10.19 16.26 26.57
N ARG A 239 10.20 16.40 25.24
CA ARG A 239 10.22 17.72 24.59
C ARG A 239 8.99 18.59 24.87
N GLN A 240 7.81 17.99 25.05
CA GLN A 240 6.59 18.76 25.33
C GLN A 240 6.58 19.37 26.74
N GLN A 241 7.28 18.75 27.70
CA GLN A 241 7.38 19.28 29.08
C GLN A 241 8.39 20.44 29.21
N THR A 242 9.35 20.57 28.28
CA THR A 242 10.43 21.56 28.35
C THR A 242 10.12 22.95 27.75
N HIS A 243 8.86 23.25 27.41
CA HIS A 243 8.46 24.56 26.88
C HIS A 243 7.43 25.29 27.78
N PRO A 244 7.83 25.81 28.95
CA PRO A 244 7.02 26.76 29.71
C PRO A 244 6.88 28.08 28.93
N SER A 245 5.68 28.67 28.94
CA SER A 245 5.33 29.81 28.08
C SER A 245 6.00 31.12 28.50
N GLN A 246 7.03 31.55 27.77
CA GLN A 246 7.53 32.94 27.85
C GLN A 246 6.61 33.91 27.10
N ALA A 247 5.44 34.18 27.67
CA ALA A 247 4.54 35.24 27.24
C ALA A 247 5.05 36.63 27.70
N THR A 248 6.24 37.02 27.23
CA THR A 248 6.87 38.30 27.60
C THR A 248 6.11 39.47 26.96
N ARG A 249 5.15 40.01 27.72
CA ARG A 249 4.28 41.14 27.38
C ARG A 249 5.08 42.44 27.22
N VAL A 250 5.64 42.67 26.04
CA VAL A 250 6.29 43.95 25.69
C VAL A 250 5.22 45.04 25.60
N GLN A 251 5.20 45.93 26.60
CA GLN A 251 4.47 47.19 26.53
C GLN A 251 5.31 48.20 25.74
N GLN A 252 4.74 48.80 24.70
CA GLN A 252 5.30 49.98 24.05
C GLN A 252 4.47 51.23 24.44
N PRO A 253 5.10 52.33 24.85
CA PRO A 253 4.42 53.60 25.06
C PRO A 253 4.15 54.29 23.72
N ILE A 254 2.88 54.55 23.41
CA ILE A 254 2.47 55.32 22.23
C ILE A 254 2.48 56.81 22.59
N LEU A 255 3.33 57.59 21.91
CA LEU A 255 3.23 59.05 21.90
C LEU A 255 2.27 59.51 20.78
N GLN A 256 1.67 60.67 21.00
CA GLN A 256 0.55 61.20 20.23
C GLN A 256 1.00 61.99 19.00
N GLN A 257 0.22 61.95 17.92
CA GLN A 257 -0.34 63.16 17.27
C GLN A 257 -1.51 62.81 16.32
N PRO A 258 -2.40 63.77 15.97
CA PRO A 258 -3.71 63.48 15.36
C PRO A 258 -3.84 63.91 13.89
N ILE A 259 -4.91 63.47 13.21
CA ILE A 259 -5.59 64.19 12.12
C ILE A 259 -7.06 63.70 11.99
N LEU A 260 -7.89 64.43 11.22
CA LEU A 260 -9.35 64.55 11.32
C LEU A 260 -10.20 63.61 10.44
N GLN A 261 -11.48 63.44 10.86
CA GLN A 261 -12.70 63.21 10.05
C GLN A 261 -12.84 61.83 9.32
N GLN A 262 -14.05 61.29 9.03
CA GLN A 262 -15.42 61.79 9.22
C GLN A 262 -16.46 60.66 9.51
N GLN A 263 -17.75 61.03 9.52
CA GLN A 263 -18.99 60.27 9.79
C GLN A 263 -19.19 59.03 8.87
N THR A 264 -20.09 58.05 9.08
CA THR A 264 -21.41 58.06 9.77
C THR A 264 -21.85 56.65 10.28
N MET A 265 -23.00 56.56 10.96
CA MET A 265 -23.68 55.39 11.59
C MET A 265 -25.14 55.27 11.04
N PRO A 266 -26.05 54.38 11.50
CA PRO A 266 -25.97 52.95 11.94
C PRO A 266 -27.14 52.05 11.40
N GLU A 267 -27.18 50.76 11.76
CA GLU A 267 -28.35 50.01 12.30
C GLU A 267 -27.85 48.64 12.85
N GLN A 268 -28.10 48.20 14.10
CA GLN A 268 -29.29 47.53 14.69
C GLN A 268 -29.69 46.21 13.96
N VAL A 269 -30.15 45.11 14.59
CA VAL A 269 -31.02 44.93 15.78
C VAL A 269 -30.66 43.65 16.59
N ARG A 270 -30.45 43.77 17.91
CA ARG A 270 -31.09 43.06 19.08
C ARG A 270 -31.79 41.69 18.82
N GLY A 271 -31.70 40.60 19.61
CA GLY A 271 -31.10 40.24 20.93
C GLY A 271 -31.16 38.69 21.07
N HIS A 272 -31.39 37.98 22.19
CA HIS A 272 -31.52 38.27 23.63
C HIS A 272 -31.44 36.94 24.48
N SER A 273 -30.90 37.00 25.71
CA SER A 273 -31.38 36.46 27.02
C SER A 273 -32.33 35.21 27.09
N ALA A 274 -32.27 34.25 28.05
CA ALA A 274 -31.47 34.06 29.30
C ALA A 274 -31.43 32.57 29.80
N SER A 275 -30.81 32.31 30.95
CA SER A 275 -30.46 31.00 31.55
C SER A 275 -31.52 30.33 32.45
N PHE A 276 -31.38 29.00 32.71
CA PHE A 276 -31.80 28.31 33.96
C PHE A 276 -30.99 27.01 34.20
N SER A 277 -31.18 26.29 35.33
CA SER A 277 -30.32 25.16 35.77
C SER A 277 -31.12 23.99 36.45
N PRO A 278 -30.61 23.16 37.40
CA PRO A 278 -30.35 21.74 37.11
C PRO A 278 -31.04 20.70 38.05
N THR A 279 -31.00 19.40 37.71
CA THR A 279 -31.29 18.28 38.65
C THR A 279 -30.56 16.98 38.25
N GLN A 280 -30.40 16.03 39.18
CA GLN A 280 -29.64 14.77 39.05
C GLN A 280 -30.52 13.51 38.87
N ALA A 281 -29.97 12.44 38.28
CA ALA A 281 -30.41 11.04 38.39
C ALA A 281 -29.26 10.06 38.05
N SER A 282 -29.39 8.75 38.31
CA SER A 282 -28.25 7.80 38.34
C SER A 282 -28.39 6.54 37.47
N VAL A 283 -27.30 6.20 36.74
CA VAL A 283 -26.57 4.90 36.55
C VAL A 283 -27.26 3.60 37.03
N PRO A 284 -27.13 2.40 36.38
CA PRO A 284 -26.33 1.96 35.19
C PRO A 284 -27.23 1.45 34.00
N THR A 285 -26.84 0.76 32.91
CA THR A 285 -25.68 -0.11 32.55
C THR A 285 -25.47 -0.14 31.01
N PRO A 286 -24.22 -0.21 30.48
CA PRO A 286 -23.98 -0.23 29.02
C PRO A 286 -24.00 -1.66 28.41
N THR A 287 -24.76 -1.86 27.34
CA THR A 287 -24.67 -3.05 26.49
C THR A 287 -23.54 -2.87 25.47
N GLN A 288 -22.55 -3.76 25.42
CA GLN A 288 -21.47 -3.67 24.43
C GLN A 288 -21.94 -4.10 23.03
N SER A 289 -22.35 -3.14 22.21
CA SER A 289 -22.30 -3.30 20.75
C SER A 289 -20.88 -2.99 20.25
N SER A 290 -20.08 -4.02 19.99
CA SER A 290 -18.73 -3.81 19.42
C SER A 290 -18.82 -3.14 18.05
N PRO A 291 -18.18 -1.98 17.82
CA PRO A 291 -18.07 -1.44 16.47
C PRO A 291 -17.20 -2.37 15.63
N VAL A 292 -17.74 -2.88 14.53
CA VAL A 292 -16.92 -3.51 13.49
C VAL A 292 -16.02 -2.43 12.92
N VAL A 293 -14.75 -2.44 13.32
CA VAL A 293 -13.77 -1.47 12.82
C VAL A 293 -13.50 -1.77 11.35
N ARG A 294 -14.23 -1.07 10.47
CA ARG A 294 -13.75 -0.81 9.11
C ARG A 294 -12.45 -0.02 9.25
N PHE A 295 -11.33 -0.73 9.19
CA PHE A 295 -10.04 -0.11 8.93
C PHE A 295 -10.04 0.34 7.48
N ASP A 296 -10.44 1.58 7.23
CA ASP A 296 -10.11 2.26 5.99
C ASP A 296 -8.58 2.24 5.85
N MET A 297 -8.09 1.53 4.83
CA MET A 297 -6.66 1.38 4.62
C MET A 297 -6.02 2.75 4.35
N TYR A 298 -5.00 3.06 5.13
CA TYR A 298 -4.54 4.43 5.39
C TYR A 298 -4.21 5.25 4.13
N PRO A 299 -4.39 6.59 4.19
CA PRO A 299 -3.91 7.49 3.15
C PRO A 299 -2.40 7.37 2.95
N SER A 300 -1.94 7.75 1.76
CA SER A 300 -0.54 7.63 1.36
C SER A 300 0.35 8.70 2.01
N PRO A 301 1.61 8.39 2.34
CA PRO A 301 2.62 9.42 2.52
C PRO A 301 2.90 10.14 1.17
N PRO A 302 3.40 11.39 1.19
CA PRO A 302 3.78 12.11 -0.03
C PRO A 302 4.93 11.43 -0.76
N VAL A 303 5.01 11.65 -2.08
CA VAL A 303 6.02 11.04 -2.96
C VAL A 303 7.43 11.49 -2.57
N GLN A 304 8.22 10.57 -2.00
CA GLN A 304 9.65 10.80 -1.80
C GLN A 304 10.43 10.60 -3.11
N ASN A 305 11.48 11.39 -3.28
CA ASN A 305 12.15 11.59 -4.56
C ASN A 305 13.12 10.40 -4.85
N PRO A 306 13.03 9.70 -6.01
CA PRO A 306 13.72 8.42 -6.22
C PRO A 306 15.25 8.49 -6.39
N HIS A 307 15.85 9.69 -6.39
CA HIS A 307 17.28 9.90 -6.63
C HIS A 307 18.24 9.34 -5.56
N GLN A 308 17.74 8.72 -4.49
CA GLN A 308 18.57 8.20 -3.40
C GLN A 308 19.05 6.74 -3.61
N PHE A 309 18.45 5.97 -4.53
CA PHE A 309 18.75 4.55 -4.74
C PHE A 309 19.91 4.24 -5.71
N GLN A 310 20.51 5.25 -6.35
CA GLN A 310 21.44 5.06 -7.48
C GLN A 310 22.95 5.15 -7.15
N ARG A 311 23.35 5.07 -5.87
CA ARG A 311 24.74 5.37 -5.42
C ARG A 311 25.51 4.23 -4.74
N ALA A 312 25.03 2.99 -4.80
CA ALA A 312 25.59 1.86 -4.05
C ALA A 312 26.41 0.84 -4.88
N PHE A 313 26.61 1.05 -6.19
CA PHE A 313 27.27 0.08 -7.08
C PHE A 313 28.30 0.74 -8.02
N ALA A 314 29.52 1.02 -7.53
CA ALA A 314 30.64 1.52 -8.35
C ALA A 314 32.04 1.45 -7.66
N VAL A 315 32.44 0.31 -7.08
CA VAL A 315 33.86 0.05 -6.70
C VAL A 315 34.18 -1.45 -6.91
N GLU A 316 35.47 -1.77 -7.09
CA GLU A 316 36.07 -3.13 -7.17
C GLU A 316 35.75 -3.96 -8.43
N ALA A 317 36.33 -3.55 -9.57
CA ALA A 317 36.52 -4.44 -10.74
C ALA A 317 37.73 -4.07 -11.65
N THR A 318 38.81 -3.51 -11.09
CA THR A 318 40.20 -3.47 -11.65
C THR A 318 41.15 -2.95 -10.58
#